data_AF-A0A7C3QSW0-F1
#
_entry.id   AF-A0A7C3QSW0-F1
#
_cell.length_a   1.000
_cell.length_b   1.000
_cell.length_c   1.000
_cell.angle_alpha   90.00
_cell.angle_beta   90.00
_cell.angle_gamma   90.00
#
_symmetry.space_group_name_H-M   'P 1'
#
loop_
_entity.id
_entity.type
_entity.pdbx_description
1 polymer ?
#
loop_
_entity_poly.entity_id
_entity_poly.type
_entity_poly.pdbx_seq_one_letter_code
_entity_poly.pdbx_strand_id
1 'polypeptide(L)'
;NSQASALFGYPLDELVGQSVQILIPESKREAHARHLAGFLSRPKRRMMGSVLELYGRRKDGREFPIDIMLNPMQLEKNLFVVCAVRDISQIKSMQEALNRAYQHERELARVDPLTGAANQRSFYELAEREIERSHRYKYPFTLGYFDLDDFKAINDRYGHRTGDEILKVVAHYTTGCLRKTDLFARLGGDEFGFLLVETGPELARTIISRFQQDARLQVPEDNSLVTFSIGVLTCVDAWPALKDILEMVDELMYSVKRNGKASVKYAVCEGQQPGSASRI
;
A
#
# COMPACT_ATOMS: atom_id res chain seq x y z
N ASN A 1 7.68 9.37 -43.98
CA ASN A 1 9.09 9.00 -44.27
C ASN A 1 9.23 7.48 -44.13
N SER A 2 10.40 6.90 -44.45
CA SER A 2 10.64 5.45 -44.34
C SER A 2 10.42 4.90 -42.92
N GLN A 3 10.78 5.67 -41.89
CA GLN A 3 10.55 5.29 -40.49
C GLN A 3 9.06 5.19 -40.13
N ALA A 4 8.22 6.13 -40.56
CA ALA A 4 6.77 6.07 -40.35
C ALA A 4 6.14 4.88 -41.08
N SER A 5 6.61 4.58 -42.29
CA SER A 5 6.19 3.40 -43.06
C SER A 5 6.51 2.10 -42.29
N ALA A 6 7.74 1.96 -41.81
CA ALA A 6 8.14 0.81 -40.98
C ALA A 6 7.37 0.74 -39.65
N LEU A 7 7.15 1.87 -38.99
CA LEU A 7 6.47 1.94 -37.70
C LEU A 7 4.99 1.56 -37.79
N PHE A 8 4.27 1.95 -38.84
CA PHE A 8 2.85 1.65 -38.96
C PHE A 8 2.54 0.46 -39.89
N GLY A 9 3.54 -0.07 -40.59
CA GLY A 9 3.38 -1.21 -41.50
C GLY A 9 2.68 -0.87 -42.82
N TYR A 10 2.63 0.42 -43.20
CA TYR A 10 2.08 0.87 -44.48
C TYR A 10 3.22 1.21 -45.44
N PRO A 11 3.16 0.78 -46.71
CA PRO A 11 3.98 1.34 -47.78
C PRO A 11 3.85 2.87 -47.87
N LEU A 12 4.91 3.55 -48.32
CA LEU A 12 4.93 5.02 -48.34
C LEU A 12 3.88 5.61 -49.29
N ASP A 13 3.69 5.00 -50.44
CA ASP A 13 2.68 5.33 -51.45
C ASP A 13 1.25 5.14 -50.95
N GLU A 14 1.01 4.17 -50.05
CA GLU A 14 -0.28 4.01 -49.39
C GLU A 14 -0.55 5.07 -48.31
N LEU A 15 0.48 5.72 -47.75
CA LEU A 15 0.31 6.75 -46.72
C LEU A 15 0.06 8.15 -47.31
N VAL A 16 0.62 8.43 -48.49
CA VAL A 16 0.51 9.76 -49.12
C VAL A 16 -0.92 9.99 -49.58
N GLY A 17 -1.49 11.14 -49.19
CA GLY A 17 -2.86 11.52 -49.54
C GLY A 17 -3.96 10.90 -48.65
N GLN A 18 -3.60 9.97 -47.76
CA GLN A 18 -4.55 9.38 -46.81
C GLN A 18 -4.75 10.27 -45.57
N SER A 19 -5.92 10.10 -44.94
CA SER A 19 -6.21 10.70 -43.64
C SER A 19 -5.38 10.06 -42.54
N VAL A 20 -4.82 10.87 -41.63
CA VAL A 20 -4.09 10.38 -40.44
C VAL A 20 -4.93 9.45 -39.56
N GLN A 21 -6.27 9.48 -39.68
CA GLN A 21 -7.17 8.60 -38.92
C GLN A 21 -6.93 7.11 -39.16
N ILE A 22 -6.30 6.70 -40.27
CA ILE A 22 -5.92 5.30 -40.50
C ILE A 22 -4.90 4.79 -39.47
N LEU A 23 -4.09 5.70 -38.91
CA LEU A 23 -3.05 5.40 -37.91
C LEU A 23 -3.57 5.45 -36.47
N ILE A 24 -4.87 5.70 -36.29
CA ILE A 24 -5.51 5.94 -35.00
C ILE A 24 -6.48 4.78 -34.71
N PRO A 25 -6.46 4.23 -33.48
CA PRO A 25 -7.47 3.30 -32.98
C PRO A 25 -8.90 3.74 -33.32
N GLU A 26 -9.73 2.81 -33.79
CA GLU A 26 -11.11 3.10 -34.21
C GLU A 26 -11.90 3.81 -33.10
N SER A 27 -11.77 3.32 -31.87
CA SER A 27 -12.41 3.87 -30.66
C SER A 27 -11.99 5.30 -30.33
N LYS A 28 -10.88 5.80 -30.89
CA LYS A 28 -10.31 7.12 -30.59
C LYS A 28 -10.46 8.12 -31.74
N ARG A 29 -10.93 7.70 -32.92
CA ARG A 29 -11.02 8.57 -34.12
C ARG A 29 -11.91 9.79 -33.93
N GLU A 30 -13.09 9.61 -33.32
CA GLU A 30 -14.04 10.72 -33.10
C GLU A 30 -13.49 11.75 -32.11
N ALA A 31 -12.91 11.28 -30.99
CA ALA A 31 -12.24 12.16 -30.03
C ALA A 31 -11.07 12.91 -30.68
N HIS A 32 -10.24 12.20 -31.47
CA HIS A 32 -9.14 12.81 -32.20
C HIS A 32 -9.62 13.87 -33.21
N ALA A 33 -10.70 13.61 -33.96
CA ALA A 33 -11.23 14.57 -34.92
C ALA A 33 -11.63 15.90 -34.26
N ARG A 34 -12.26 15.83 -33.08
CA ARG A 34 -12.58 17.03 -32.26
C ARG A 34 -11.31 17.76 -31.81
N HIS A 35 -10.28 17.04 -31.35
CA HIS A 35 -9.01 17.64 -30.95
C HIS A 35 -8.26 18.28 -32.13
N LEU A 36 -8.29 17.65 -33.31
CA LEU A 36 -7.68 18.16 -34.53
C LEU A 36 -8.34 19.46 -34.99
N ALA A 37 -9.68 19.52 -35.01
CA ALA A 37 -10.41 20.74 -35.35
C ALA A 37 -10.06 21.91 -34.41
N GLY A 38 -9.98 21.64 -33.10
CA GLY A 38 -9.52 22.61 -32.11
C GLY A 38 -8.08 23.06 -32.32
N PHE A 39 -7.16 22.14 -32.66
CA PHE A 39 -5.75 22.45 -32.91
C PHE A 39 -5.57 23.35 -34.14
N LEU A 40 -6.27 23.06 -35.25
CA LEU A 40 -6.17 23.84 -36.49
C LEU A 40 -6.65 25.29 -36.34
N SER A 41 -7.60 25.55 -35.43
CA SER A 41 -8.05 26.92 -35.14
C SER A 41 -7.01 27.76 -34.38
N ARG A 42 -6.10 27.13 -33.62
CA ARG A 42 -5.04 27.78 -32.83
C ARG A 42 -3.79 26.89 -32.76
N PRO A 43 -3.02 26.76 -33.86
CA PRO A 43 -1.87 25.89 -33.90
C PRO A 43 -0.79 26.40 -32.95
N LYS A 44 -0.44 25.60 -31.95
CA LYS A 44 0.68 25.85 -31.02
C LYS A 44 1.49 24.58 -30.89
N ARG A 45 2.80 24.71 -30.67
CA ARG A 45 3.66 23.56 -30.33
C ARG A 45 3.09 22.88 -29.08
N ARG A 46 2.86 21.57 -29.17
CA ARG A 46 2.35 20.74 -28.07
C ARG A 46 3.01 19.36 -28.12
N MET A 47 3.50 18.90 -26.98
CA MET A 47 3.67 17.46 -26.75
C MET A 47 2.30 16.89 -26.39
N MET A 48 1.90 15.79 -27.04
CA MET A 48 0.62 15.15 -26.73
C MET A 48 0.77 13.96 -25.75
N GLY A 49 1.94 13.34 -25.65
CA GLY A 49 2.13 12.14 -24.81
C GLY A 49 2.41 12.36 -23.32
N SER A 50 2.46 13.60 -22.83
CA SER A 50 2.69 13.87 -21.39
C SER A 50 1.40 13.96 -20.56
N VAL A 51 0.21 14.00 -21.18
CA VAL A 51 -1.09 14.16 -20.48
C VAL A 51 -2.13 13.10 -20.89
N LEU A 52 -1.98 12.48 -22.06
CA LEU A 52 -2.88 11.43 -22.55
C LEU A 52 -2.08 10.19 -22.93
N GLU A 53 -2.52 9.02 -22.50
CA GLU A 53 -2.03 7.77 -23.08
C GLU A 53 -2.51 7.65 -24.53
N LEU A 54 -1.59 7.80 -25.49
CA LEU A 54 -1.89 7.69 -26.91
C LEU A 54 -1.49 6.32 -27.43
N TYR A 55 -2.29 5.83 -28.35
CA TYR A 55 -2.05 4.58 -29.06
C TYR A 55 -2.15 4.84 -30.56
N GLY A 56 -1.20 4.27 -31.30
CA GLY A 56 -1.24 4.18 -32.76
C GLY A 56 -1.77 2.82 -33.18
N ARG A 57 -2.33 2.73 -34.37
CA ARG A 57 -2.79 1.48 -34.98
C ARG A 57 -1.98 1.17 -36.24
N ARG A 58 -1.43 -0.04 -36.31
CA ARG A 58 -0.70 -0.57 -37.48
C ARG A 58 -1.67 -1.05 -38.56
N LYS A 59 -1.16 -1.27 -39.78
CA LYS A 59 -1.92 -1.81 -40.92
C LYS A 59 -2.58 -3.16 -40.63
N ASP A 60 -1.92 -4.00 -39.82
CA ASP A 60 -2.42 -5.29 -39.37
C ASP A 60 -3.51 -5.20 -38.28
N GLY A 61 -3.84 -3.98 -37.83
CA GLY A 61 -4.82 -3.71 -36.79
C GLY A 61 -4.27 -3.64 -35.37
N ARG A 62 -3.00 -4.01 -35.13
CA ARG A 62 -2.42 -3.97 -33.78
C ARG A 62 -2.27 -2.55 -33.28
N GLU A 63 -2.67 -2.34 -32.03
CA GLU A 63 -2.48 -1.07 -31.33
C GLU A 63 -1.19 -1.09 -30.52
N PHE A 64 -0.50 0.04 -30.46
CA PHE A 64 0.75 0.18 -29.70
C PHE A 64 0.86 1.58 -29.11
N PRO A 65 1.43 1.72 -27.90
CA PRO A 65 1.54 3.01 -27.25
C PRO A 65 2.54 3.90 -27.99
N ILE A 66 2.17 5.16 -28.19
CA ILE A 66 2.99 6.15 -28.88
C ILE A 66 3.10 7.44 -28.10
N ASP A 67 4.21 8.13 -28.31
CA ASP A 67 4.36 9.55 -27.98
C ASP A 67 4.35 10.37 -29.27
N ILE A 68 3.64 11.50 -29.27
CA ILE A 68 3.47 12.36 -30.43
C ILE A 68 3.87 13.80 -30.07
N MET A 69 4.77 14.37 -30.87
CA MET A 69 5.06 15.80 -30.87
C MET A 69 4.56 16.44 -32.17
N LEU A 70 3.73 17.48 -32.05
CA LEU A 70 3.27 18.28 -33.18
C LEU A 70 4.05 19.59 -33.26
N ASN A 71 4.67 19.84 -34.42
CA ASN A 71 5.34 21.09 -34.73
C ASN A 71 4.65 21.76 -35.94
N PRO A 72 3.72 22.71 -35.70
CA PRO A 72 3.12 23.47 -36.78
C PRO A 72 4.14 24.47 -37.36
N MET A 73 4.18 24.59 -38.67
CA MET A 73 4.97 25.58 -39.38
C MET A 73 4.14 26.22 -40.51
N GLN A 74 4.33 27.52 -40.69
CA GLN A 74 3.68 28.26 -41.77
C GLN A 74 4.67 28.35 -42.94
N LEU A 75 4.26 27.88 -44.11
CA LEU A 75 5.02 28.07 -45.36
C LEU A 75 4.12 28.78 -46.36
N GLU A 76 4.51 30.01 -46.72
CA GLU A 76 3.69 30.92 -47.52
C GLU A 76 2.26 31.09 -46.93
N LYS A 77 1.22 30.66 -47.66
CA LYS A 77 -0.19 30.74 -47.25
C LYS A 77 -0.71 29.45 -46.62
N ASN A 78 0.10 28.39 -46.52
CA ASN A 78 -0.33 27.07 -46.08
C ASN A 78 0.24 26.71 -44.70
N LEU A 79 -0.63 26.15 -43.84
CA LEU A 79 -0.23 25.58 -42.55
C LEU A 79 0.20 24.12 -42.76
N PHE A 80 1.43 23.82 -42.39
CA PHE A 80 1.96 22.46 -42.34
C PHE A 80 2.12 22.03 -40.88
N VAL A 81 1.89 20.75 -40.60
CA VAL A 81 2.11 20.17 -39.28
C VAL A 81 3.05 18.99 -39.43
N VAL A 82 4.23 19.11 -38.84
CA VAL A 82 5.17 18.00 -38.77
C VAL A 82 4.90 17.23 -37.48
N CYS A 83 4.57 15.95 -37.63
CA CYS A 83 4.36 15.03 -36.51
C CYS A 83 5.61 14.17 -36.32
N ALA A 84 6.20 14.20 -35.14
CA ALA A 84 7.16 13.19 -34.71
C ALA A 84 6.42 12.16 -33.86
N VAL A 85 6.46 10.89 -34.27
CA VAL A 85 5.83 9.77 -33.56
C VAL A 85 6.91 8.83 -33.07
N ARG A 86 6.84 8.45 -31.80
CA ARG A 86 7.77 7.49 -31.17
C ARG A 86 6.98 6.32 -30.63
N ASP A 87 7.42 5.10 -30.96
CA ASP A 87 6.97 3.89 -30.28
C ASP A 87 7.52 3.88 -28.85
N ILE A 88 6.63 3.85 -27.86
CA ILE A 88 7.02 3.80 -26.44
C ILE A 88 6.71 2.44 -25.81
N SER A 89 6.45 1.40 -26.62
CA SER A 89 6.12 0.06 -26.13
C SER A 89 7.20 -0.50 -25.20
N GLN A 90 8.48 -0.35 -25.57
CA GLN A 90 9.60 -0.80 -24.74
C GLN A 90 9.72 0.00 -23.44
N ILE A 91 9.49 1.31 -23.48
CA ILE A 91 9.56 2.17 -22.30
C ILE A 91 8.46 1.77 -21.31
N LYS A 92 7.21 1.61 -21.79
CA LYS A 92 6.09 1.16 -20.96
C LYS A 92 6.33 -0.23 -20.38
N SER A 93 6.77 -1.20 -21.19
CA SER A 93 7.00 -2.56 -20.71
C SER A 93 8.13 -2.63 -19.67
N MET A 94 9.21 -1.87 -19.85
CA MET A 94 10.29 -1.77 -18.87
C MET A 94 9.81 -1.11 -17.57
N GLN A 95 9.00 -0.05 -17.66
CA GLN A 95 8.44 0.63 -16.49
C GLN A 95 7.48 -0.27 -15.70
N GLU A 96 6.64 -1.04 -16.38
CA GLU A 96 5.78 -2.05 -15.76
C GLU A 96 6.57 -3.19 -15.13
N ALA A 97 7.64 -3.66 -15.80
CA ALA A 97 8.52 -4.70 -15.26
C ALA A 97 9.26 -4.21 -14.01
N LEU A 98 9.77 -2.97 -14.03
CA LEU A 98 10.41 -2.34 -12.89
C LEU A 98 9.43 -2.17 -11.72
N ASN A 99 8.22 -1.69 -11.98
CA ASN A 99 7.18 -1.58 -10.95
C ASN A 99 6.85 -2.95 -10.35
N ARG A 100 6.71 -3.99 -11.18
CA ARG A 100 6.49 -5.36 -10.71
C ARG A 100 7.65 -5.87 -9.86
N ALA A 101 8.88 -5.68 -10.31
CA ALA A 101 10.08 -6.07 -9.56
C ALA A 101 10.17 -5.34 -8.21
N TYR A 102 9.88 -4.04 -8.20
CA TYR A 102 9.87 -3.22 -6.98
C TYR A 102 8.77 -3.67 -6.00
N GLN A 103 7.56 -3.95 -6.48
CA GLN A 103 6.50 -4.49 -5.61
C GLN A 103 6.89 -5.89 -5.10
N HIS A 104 7.46 -6.74 -5.94
CA HIS A 104 7.93 -8.05 -5.52
C HIS A 104 9.04 -7.97 -4.47
N GLU A 105 9.99 -7.05 -4.63
CA GLU A 105 11.03 -6.79 -3.64
C GLU A 105 10.43 -6.28 -2.32
N ARG A 106 9.45 -5.37 -2.38
CA ARG A 106 8.70 -4.92 -1.19
C ARG A 106 7.90 -6.04 -0.53
N GLU A 107 7.35 -6.97 -1.30
CA GLU A 107 6.65 -8.15 -0.78
C GLU A 107 7.60 -9.14 -0.10
N LEU A 108 8.85 -9.22 -0.57
CA LEU A 108 9.92 -10.02 0.03
C LEU A 108 10.56 -9.32 1.23
N ALA A 109 10.48 -7.99 1.30
CA ALA A 109 10.94 -7.24 2.45
C ALA A 109 10.20 -7.75 3.69
N ARG A 110 10.95 -8.14 4.72
CA ARG A 110 10.35 -8.62 5.98
C ARG A 110 10.03 -7.50 6.96
N VAL A 111 10.43 -6.29 6.62
CA VAL A 111 10.39 -5.12 7.50
C VAL A 111 9.61 -3.99 6.85
N ASP A 112 8.93 -3.20 7.68
CA ASP A 112 8.32 -1.94 7.28
C ASP A 112 9.42 -0.89 7.05
N PRO A 113 9.50 -0.26 5.87
CA PRO A 113 10.59 0.64 5.52
C PRO A 113 10.59 1.95 6.32
N LEU A 114 9.45 2.34 6.90
CA LEU A 114 9.37 3.56 7.70
C LEU A 114 9.88 3.33 9.12
N THR A 115 9.40 2.27 9.76
CA THR A 115 9.60 2.02 11.20
C THR A 115 10.71 1.02 11.51
N GLY A 116 11.11 0.20 10.54
CA GLY A 116 12.06 -0.91 10.74
C GLY A 116 11.50 -2.10 11.50
N ALA A 117 10.26 -2.05 11.98
CA ALA A 117 9.55 -3.19 12.57
C ALA A 117 9.28 -4.27 11.50
N ALA A 118 8.87 -5.48 11.90
CA ALA A 118 8.41 -6.45 10.91
C ALA A 118 7.18 -5.88 10.17
N ASN A 119 6.99 -6.29 8.91
CA ASN A 119 5.77 -5.95 8.19
C ASN A 119 4.64 -6.94 8.52
N GLN A 120 3.41 -6.57 8.14
CA GLN A 120 2.21 -7.37 8.33
C GLN A 120 2.37 -8.84 7.90
N ARG A 121 2.92 -9.06 6.70
CA ARG A 121 3.12 -10.41 6.16
C ARG A 121 4.05 -11.24 7.05
N SER A 122 5.20 -10.70 7.42
CA SER A 122 6.17 -11.40 8.27
C SER A 122 5.61 -11.66 9.66
N PHE A 123 4.79 -10.74 10.19
CA PHE A 123 4.10 -10.94 11.45
C PHE A 123 3.19 -12.17 11.41
N TYR A 124 2.33 -12.29 10.40
CA TYR A 124 1.42 -13.43 10.29
C TYR A 124 2.16 -14.74 10.08
N GLU A 125 3.15 -14.77 9.18
CA GLU A 125 3.96 -15.96 8.92
C GLU A 125 4.72 -16.45 10.17
N LEU A 126 5.24 -15.53 10.99
CA LEU A 126 5.94 -15.87 12.23
C LEU A 126 4.97 -16.21 13.37
N ALA A 127 3.86 -15.49 13.49
CA ALA A 127 2.86 -15.73 14.51
C ALA A 127 2.20 -17.09 14.35
N GLU A 128 1.86 -17.50 13.12
CA GLU A 128 1.30 -18.82 12.83
C GLU A 128 2.24 -19.95 13.30
N ARG A 129 3.54 -19.82 13.00
CA ARG A 129 4.57 -20.78 13.45
C ARG A 129 4.70 -20.84 14.97
N GLU A 130 4.70 -19.68 15.64
CA GLU A 130 4.80 -19.63 17.10
C GLU A 130 3.53 -20.15 17.79
N ILE A 131 2.34 -19.95 17.22
CA ILE A 131 1.09 -20.52 17.72
C ILE A 131 1.10 -22.05 17.57
N GLU A 132 1.53 -22.59 16.43
CA GLU A 132 1.69 -24.05 16.25
C GLU A 132 2.68 -24.65 17.26
N ARG A 133 3.79 -23.94 17.50
CA ARG A 133 4.80 -24.34 18.48
C ARG A 133 4.24 -24.31 19.90
N SER A 134 3.55 -23.23 20.27
CA SER A 134 2.87 -23.10 21.55
C SER A 134 1.83 -24.21 21.74
N HIS A 135 1.06 -24.55 20.70
CA HIS A 135 0.08 -25.64 20.73
C HIS A 135 0.74 -27.00 21.00
N ARG A 136 1.93 -27.24 20.43
CA ARG A 136 2.71 -28.47 20.63
C ARG A 136 3.25 -28.59 22.06
N TYR A 137 3.80 -27.51 22.60
CA TYR A 137 4.50 -27.54 23.89
C TYR A 137 3.65 -27.08 25.07
N LYS A 138 2.39 -26.67 24.81
CA LYS A 138 1.42 -26.24 25.83
C LYS A 138 1.92 -25.07 26.68
N TYR A 139 2.55 -24.09 26.02
CA TYR A 139 2.96 -22.84 26.66
C TYR A 139 2.00 -21.70 26.33
N PRO A 140 1.76 -20.76 27.26
CA PRO A 140 0.89 -19.62 26.98
C PRO A 140 1.54 -18.66 25.99
N PHE A 141 0.73 -17.89 25.27
CA PHE A 141 1.20 -16.75 24.50
C PHE A 141 0.18 -15.62 24.58
N THR A 142 0.63 -14.39 24.32
CA THR A 142 -0.24 -13.23 24.25
C THR A 142 -0.09 -12.53 22.91
N LEU A 143 -1.20 -12.37 22.18
CA LEU A 143 -1.25 -11.56 20.97
C LEU A 143 -1.99 -10.26 21.28
N GLY A 144 -1.49 -9.14 20.78
CA GLY A 144 -2.19 -7.87 20.91
C GLY A 144 -1.98 -6.95 19.73
N TYR A 145 -3.02 -6.17 19.43
CA TYR A 145 -3.02 -5.10 18.44
C TYR A 145 -3.20 -3.76 19.13
N PHE A 146 -2.56 -2.73 18.59
CA PHE A 146 -2.83 -1.37 18.99
C PHE A 146 -2.78 -0.41 17.82
N ASP A 147 -3.50 0.69 18.01
CA ASP A 147 -3.65 1.79 17.08
C ASP A 147 -3.35 3.10 17.81
N LEU A 148 -2.73 4.04 17.10
CA LEU A 148 -2.47 5.38 17.62
C LEU A 148 -3.75 6.21 17.57
N ASP A 149 -4.23 6.63 18.73
CA ASP A 149 -5.43 7.44 18.82
C ASP A 149 -5.26 8.79 18.11
N ASP A 150 -6.24 9.14 17.26
CA ASP A 150 -6.32 10.43 16.56
C ASP A 150 -5.11 10.73 15.64
N PHE A 151 -4.38 9.71 15.18
CA PHE A 151 -3.24 9.86 14.28
C PHE A 151 -3.55 10.64 13.00
N LYS A 152 -4.74 10.46 12.43
CA LYS A 152 -5.19 11.26 11.28
C LYS A 152 -5.27 12.75 11.62
N ALA A 153 -5.80 13.11 12.78
CA ALA A 153 -5.90 14.52 13.19
C ALA A 153 -4.51 15.12 13.43
N ILE A 154 -3.56 14.33 13.94
CA ILE A 154 -2.15 14.73 14.06
C ILE A 154 -1.56 15.03 12.66
N ASN A 155 -1.77 14.12 11.69
CA ASN A 155 -1.31 14.33 10.31
C ASN A 155 -1.95 15.55 9.66
N ASP A 156 -3.25 15.75 9.85
CA ASP A 156 -3.97 16.89 9.26
C ASP A 156 -3.51 18.23 9.87
N ARG A 157 -3.09 18.22 11.15
CA ARG A 157 -2.66 19.43 11.87
C ARG A 157 -1.17 19.76 11.68
N TYR A 158 -0.30 18.75 11.71
CA TYR A 158 1.16 18.92 11.73
C TYR A 158 1.86 18.41 10.46
N GLY A 159 1.13 17.70 9.60
CA GLY A 159 1.63 17.13 8.35
C GLY A 159 2.14 15.70 8.51
N HIS A 160 2.18 14.98 7.38
CA HIS A 160 2.60 13.57 7.33
C HIS A 160 4.02 13.32 7.85
N ARG A 161 4.92 14.30 7.74
CA ARG A 161 6.29 14.18 8.27
C ARG A 161 6.30 13.97 9.78
N THR A 162 5.44 14.68 10.52
CA THR A 162 5.32 14.55 11.97
C THR A 162 4.72 13.20 12.33
N GLY A 163 3.69 12.76 11.60
CA GLY A 163 3.13 11.42 11.79
C GLY A 163 4.17 10.31 11.56
N ASP A 164 4.99 10.44 10.51
CA ASP A 164 6.07 9.51 10.21
C ASP A 164 7.11 9.42 11.34
N GLU A 165 7.49 10.54 11.95
CA GLU A 165 8.40 10.55 13.10
C GLU A 165 7.77 9.91 14.34
N ILE A 166 6.48 10.17 14.61
CA ILE A 166 5.75 9.53 15.71
C ILE A 166 5.75 8.01 15.54
N LEU A 167 5.43 7.52 14.34
CA LEU A 167 5.42 6.07 14.06
C LEU A 167 6.80 5.43 14.28
N LYS A 168 7.89 6.12 13.91
CA LYS A 168 9.26 5.65 14.18
C LYS A 168 9.56 5.59 15.67
N VAL A 169 9.19 6.62 16.43
CA VAL A 169 9.41 6.67 17.88
C VAL A 169 8.63 5.56 18.59
N VAL A 170 7.35 5.38 18.24
CA VAL A 170 6.52 4.29 18.76
C VAL A 170 7.16 2.93 18.48
N ALA A 171 7.56 2.69 17.23
CA ALA A 171 8.14 1.41 16.85
C ALA A 171 9.47 1.13 17.57
N HIS A 172 10.35 2.13 17.64
CA HIS A 172 11.62 2.02 18.34
C HIS A 172 11.43 1.72 19.83
N TYR A 173 10.51 2.45 20.48
CA TYR A 173 10.26 2.30 21.90
C TYR A 173 9.62 0.96 22.25
N THR A 174 8.59 0.55 21.50
CA THR A 174 7.92 -0.72 21.72
C THR A 174 8.88 -1.89 21.52
N THR A 175 9.69 -1.85 20.46
CA THR A 175 10.77 -2.85 20.25
C THR A 175 11.72 -2.92 21.44
N GLY A 176 12.03 -1.78 22.07
CA GLY A 176 12.93 -1.70 23.23
C GLY A 176 12.40 -2.35 24.52
N CYS A 177 11.09 -2.54 24.69
CA CYS A 177 10.56 -3.24 25.87
C CYS A 177 10.23 -4.72 25.62
N LEU A 178 10.33 -5.16 24.37
CA LEU A 178 10.09 -6.54 23.96
C LEU A 178 11.39 -7.36 23.97
N ARG A 179 11.27 -8.68 24.17
CA ARG A 179 12.40 -9.60 24.06
C ARG A 179 12.69 -9.87 22.60
N LYS A 180 13.91 -10.34 22.30
CA LYS A 180 14.28 -10.75 20.92
C LYS A 180 13.41 -11.88 20.36
N THR A 181 12.79 -12.67 21.22
CA THR A 181 11.90 -13.78 20.85
C THR A 181 10.46 -13.31 20.59
N ASP A 182 10.08 -12.14 21.09
CA ASP A 182 8.76 -11.59 20.87
C ASP A 182 8.67 -10.99 19.46
N LEU A 183 7.49 -11.03 18.87
CA LEU A 183 7.25 -10.46 17.55
C LEU A 183 6.66 -9.07 17.70
N PHE A 184 7.11 -8.15 16.86
CA PHE A 184 6.55 -6.81 16.75
C PHE A 184 6.54 -6.35 15.29
N ALA A 185 5.41 -5.81 14.86
CA ALA A 185 5.18 -5.45 13.49
C ALA A 185 4.29 -4.22 13.34
N ARG A 186 4.48 -3.51 12.23
CA ARG A 186 3.50 -2.55 11.73
C ARG A 186 2.59 -3.24 10.71
N LEU A 187 1.30 -3.22 10.96
CA LEU A 187 0.30 -3.91 10.15
C LEU A 187 -0.17 -3.03 8.98
N GLY A 188 -0.17 -1.71 9.17
CA GLY A 188 -0.48 -0.72 8.15
C GLY A 188 -0.93 0.60 8.79
N GLY A 189 -0.74 1.73 8.11
CA GLY A 189 -1.14 3.04 8.66
C GLY A 189 -0.55 3.30 10.05
N ASP A 190 -1.41 3.44 11.04
CA ASP A 190 -1.17 3.63 12.47
C ASP A 190 -1.34 2.37 13.32
N GLU A 191 -1.54 1.20 12.69
CA GLU A 191 -1.78 -0.07 13.36
C GLU A 191 -0.51 -0.89 13.53
N PHE A 192 -0.35 -1.43 14.74
CA PHE A 192 0.77 -2.28 15.14
C PHE A 192 0.27 -3.57 15.80
N GLY A 193 1.06 -4.63 15.68
CA GLY A 193 0.79 -5.93 16.28
C GLY A 193 2.00 -6.46 17.02
N PHE A 194 1.76 -7.19 18.11
CA PHE A 194 2.79 -7.90 18.86
C PHE A 194 2.34 -9.32 19.25
N LEU A 195 3.32 -10.22 19.37
CA LEU A 195 3.16 -11.55 19.94
C LEU A 195 4.22 -11.76 21.02
N LEU A 196 3.77 -11.95 22.25
CA LEU A 196 4.61 -12.27 23.39
C LEU A 196 4.68 -13.79 23.53
N VAL A 197 5.87 -14.35 23.30
CA VAL A 197 6.09 -15.80 23.32
C VAL A 197 6.22 -16.27 24.77
N GLU A 198 5.64 -17.43 25.10
CA GLU A 198 5.70 -18.03 26.45
C GLU A 198 5.25 -17.06 27.56
N THR A 199 4.25 -16.24 27.26
CA THR A 199 3.81 -15.13 28.12
C THR A 199 2.34 -15.30 28.50
N GLY A 200 2.10 -15.40 29.81
CA GLY A 200 0.77 -15.43 30.40
C GLY A 200 0.22 -14.02 30.73
N PRO A 201 -1.01 -13.94 31.26
CA PRO A 201 -1.76 -12.68 31.32
C PRO A 201 -1.11 -11.63 32.24
N GLU A 202 -0.56 -12.03 33.39
CA GLU A 202 0.05 -11.09 34.35
C GLU A 202 1.35 -10.46 33.82
N LEU A 203 2.19 -11.26 33.17
CA LEU A 203 3.41 -10.76 32.55
C LEU A 203 3.09 -9.88 31.34
N ALA A 204 2.09 -10.26 30.53
CA ALA A 204 1.62 -9.43 29.43
C ALA A 204 1.17 -8.05 29.89
N ARG A 205 0.34 -7.97 30.95
CA ARG A 205 -0.09 -6.69 31.55
C ARG A 205 1.10 -5.83 31.96
N THR A 206 2.11 -6.44 32.58
CA THR A 206 3.33 -5.74 32.99
C THR A 206 4.09 -5.16 31.80
N ILE A 207 4.26 -5.94 30.74
CA ILE A 207 4.95 -5.49 29.51
C ILE A 207 4.13 -4.37 28.84
N ILE A 208 2.82 -4.56 28.68
CA ILE A 208 1.93 -3.62 27.98
C ILE A 208 1.80 -2.29 28.69
N SER A 209 1.78 -2.29 30.03
CA SER A 209 1.75 -1.05 30.82
C SER A 209 2.96 -0.14 30.59
N ARG A 210 4.13 -0.71 30.24
CA ARG A 210 5.34 0.07 29.92
C ARG A 210 5.17 0.84 28.61
N PHE A 211 4.44 0.30 27.64
CA PHE A 211 4.14 0.98 26.38
C PHE A 211 3.13 2.11 26.57
N GLN A 212 2.10 1.84 27.36
CA GLN A 212 0.98 2.77 27.55
C GLN A 212 1.38 4.02 28.35
N GLN A 213 2.33 3.90 29.28
CA GLN A 213 2.65 4.97 30.24
C GLN A 213 3.92 5.76 29.91
N ASP A 214 4.54 5.54 28.74
CA ASP A 214 5.78 6.23 28.43
C ASP A 214 5.55 7.68 27.97
N ALA A 215 5.93 8.61 28.85
CA ALA A 215 5.92 10.04 28.59
C ALA A 215 6.79 10.46 27.39
N ARG A 216 7.68 9.61 26.86
CA ARG A 216 8.46 9.86 25.64
C ARG A 216 7.62 9.85 24.36
N LEU A 217 6.40 9.32 24.41
CA LEU A 217 5.49 9.24 23.27
C LEU A 217 4.66 10.53 23.17
N GLN A 218 5.33 11.61 22.77
CA GLN A 218 4.74 12.94 22.61
C GLN A 218 4.89 13.44 21.19
N VAL A 219 3.93 14.26 20.77
CA VAL A 219 4.04 15.02 19.52
C VAL A 219 5.14 16.08 19.70
N PRO A 220 6.19 16.10 18.85
CA PRO A 220 7.33 17.01 19.01
C PRO A 220 6.98 18.50 19.06
N GLU A 221 5.90 18.90 18.38
CA GLU A 221 5.52 20.30 18.16
C GLU A 221 4.81 20.92 19.36
N ASP A 222 4.01 20.16 20.11
CA ASP A 222 3.18 20.67 21.20
C ASP A 222 3.23 19.85 22.50
N ASN A 223 4.07 18.81 22.56
CA ASN A 223 4.20 17.87 23.67
C ASN A 223 2.88 17.18 24.06
N SER A 224 1.88 17.16 23.17
CA SER A 224 0.66 16.38 23.41
C SER A 224 0.99 14.90 23.47
N LEU A 225 0.36 14.19 24.41
CA LEU A 225 0.58 12.75 24.58
C LEU A 225 -0.04 11.99 23.43
N VAL A 226 0.72 11.05 22.85
CA VAL A 226 0.22 10.06 21.92
C VAL A 226 -0.35 8.91 22.74
N THR A 227 -1.64 8.66 22.61
CA THR A 227 -2.32 7.56 23.31
C THR A 227 -2.63 6.40 22.36
N PHE A 228 -2.93 5.24 22.94
CA PHE A 228 -3.20 4.03 22.19
C PHE A 228 -4.53 3.40 22.60
N SER A 229 -5.21 2.82 21.62
CA SER A 229 -6.26 1.85 21.84
C SER A 229 -5.71 0.45 21.61
N ILE A 230 -5.72 -0.41 22.63
CA ILE A 230 -5.07 -1.74 22.59
C ILE A 230 -6.05 -2.87 22.87
N GLY A 231 -6.08 -3.87 22.00
CA GLY A 231 -6.76 -5.16 22.23
C GLY A 231 -5.73 -6.26 22.50
N VAL A 232 -5.99 -7.09 23.52
CA VAL A 232 -5.03 -8.11 23.98
C VAL A 232 -5.74 -9.41 24.29
N LEU A 233 -5.31 -10.50 23.65
CA LEU A 233 -5.78 -11.84 23.92
C LEU A 233 -4.62 -12.70 24.41
N THR A 234 -4.78 -13.33 25.58
CA THR A 234 -3.83 -14.33 26.07
C THR A 234 -4.42 -15.72 25.93
N CYS A 235 -3.70 -16.61 25.26
CA CYS A 235 -4.04 -18.01 25.10
C CYS A 235 -3.21 -18.83 26.08
N VAL A 236 -3.87 -19.54 27.00
CA VAL A 236 -3.19 -20.34 28.03
C VAL A 236 -3.34 -21.83 27.73
N ASP A 237 -4.59 -22.29 27.61
CA ASP A 237 -4.95 -23.69 27.40
C ASP A 237 -5.87 -23.89 26.17
N ALA A 238 -5.88 -22.91 25.28
CA ALA A 238 -6.59 -22.95 24.00
C ALA A 238 -5.69 -22.38 22.91
N TRP A 239 -5.70 -23.04 21.75
CA TRP A 239 -4.93 -22.63 20.57
C TRP A 239 -5.85 -22.53 19.35
N PRO A 240 -6.74 -21.52 19.28
CA PRO A 240 -7.53 -21.27 18.09
C PRO A 240 -6.62 -20.99 16.88
N ALA A 241 -7.20 -21.03 15.68
CA ALA A 241 -6.46 -20.60 14.50
C ALA A 241 -6.07 -19.12 14.64
N LEU A 242 -4.94 -18.73 14.05
CA LEU A 242 -4.47 -17.34 14.06
C LEU A 242 -5.60 -16.39 13.62
N LYS A 243 -6.34 -16.74 12.56
CA LYS A 243 -7.47 -15.94 12.07
C LYS A 243 -8.48 -15.60 13.17
N ASP A 244 -8.91 -16.57 13.97
CA ASP A 244 -9.89 -16.37 15.04
C ASP A 244 -9.31 -15.48 16.16
N ILE A 245 -8.03 -15.68 16.47
CA ILE A 245 -7.29 -14.83 17.43
C ILE A 245 -7.27 -13.38 16.95
N LEU A 246 -6.97 -13.14 15.67
CA LEU A 246 -6.91 -11.80 15.10
C LEU A 246 -8.29 -11.12 15.15
N GLU A 247 -9.37 -11.82 14.79
CA GLU A 247 -10.73 -11.29 14.87
C GLU A 247 -11.11 -10.90 16.32
N MET A 248 -10.78 -11.75 17.30
CA MET A 248 -11.03 -11.44 18.72
C MET A 248 -10.21 -10.24 19.22
N VAL A 249 -8.93 -10.16 18.84
CA VAL A 249 -8.04 -9.07 19.25
C VAL A 249 -8.48 -7.73 18.64
N ASP A 250 -8.90 -7.73 17.37
CA ASP A 250 -9.42 -6.54 16.70
C ASP A 250 -10.71 -6.04 17.36
N GLU A 251 -11.66 -6.94 17.67
CA GLU A 251 -12.88 -6.58 18.40
C GLU A 251 -12.58 -5.98 19.79
N LEU A 252 -11.58 -6.51 20.50
CA LEU A 252 -11.14 -5.93 21.77
C LEU A 252 -10.62 -4.51 21.58
N MET A 253 -9.73 -4.29 20.61
CA MET A 253 -9.17 -2.98 20.28
C MET A 253 -10.26 -1.99 19.86
N TYR A 254 -11.16 -2.40 18.96
CA TYR A 254 -12.26 -1.59 18.49
C TYR A 254 -13.22 -1.20 19.63
N SER A 255 -13.44 -2.11 20.59
CA SER A 255 -14.22 -1.78 21.79
C SER A 255 -13.53 -0.73 22.69
N VAL A 256 -12.20 -0.65 22.69
CA VAL A 256 -11.48 0.45 23.36
C VAL A 256 -11.70 1.77 22.62
N LYS A 257 -11.56 1.77 21.28
CA LYS A 257 -11.79 2.97 20.45
C LYS A 257 -13.18 3.57 20.68
N ARG A 258 -14.20 2.73 20.87
CA ARG A 258 -15.58 3.16 21.16
C ARG A 258 -15.81 3.63 22.60
N ASN A 259 -14.98 3.21 23.55
CA ASN A 259 -15.13 3.48 24.98
C ASN A 259 -14.17 4.54 25.52
N GLY A 260 -13.80 5.51 24.68
CA GLY A 260 -13.02 6.68 25.11
C GLY A 260 -11.52 6.61 24.87
N LYS A 261 -11.02 5.58 24.17
CA LYS A 261 -9.62 5.46 23.72
C LYS A 261 -8.61 5.40 24.90
N ALA A 262 -7.31 5.53 24.62
CA ALA A 262 -6.24 5.62 25.62
C ALA A 262 -6.19 4.48 26.66
N SER A 263 -6.63 3.28 26.27
CA SER A 263 -6.80 2.16 27.20
C SER A 263 -6.44 0.82 26.56
N VAL A 264 -6.47 -0.21 27.38
CA VAL A 264 -6.23 -1.59 26.98
C VAL A 264 -7.41 -2.44 27.41
N LYS A 265 -7.87 -3.32 26.53
CA LYS A 265 -8.79 -4.40 26.89
C LYS A 265 -8.12 -5.75 26.76
N TYR A 266 -8.23 -6.54 27.82
CA TYR A 266 -7.64 -7.87 27.94
C TYR A 266 -8.74 -8.94 27.91
N ALA A 267 -8.47 -10.04 27.22
CA ALA A 267 -9.23 -11.28 27.32
C ALA A 267 -8.28 -12.47 27.45
N VAL A 268 -8.80 -13.58 27.98
CA VAL A 268 -8.08 -14.86 28.06
C VAL A 268 -8.88 -15.89 27.28
N CYS A 269 -8.22 -16.59 26.38
CA CYS A 269 -8.77 -17.75 25.69
C CYS A 269 -8.50 -18.98 26.55
N GLU A 270 -9.55 -19.49 27.16
CA GLU A 270 -9.55 -20.73 27.92
C GLU A 270 -10.20 -21.83 27.08
N GLY A 271 -9.64 -23.04 27.11
CA GLY A 271 -10.23 -24.17 26.40
C GLY A 271 -11.61 -24.48 26.98
N GLN A 272 -12.61 -24.69 26.13
CA GLN A 272 -13.89 -25.26 26.60
C GLN A 272 -13.59 -26.57 27.33
N GLN A 273 -13.84 -26.62 28.63
CA GLN A 273 -13.88 -27.90 29.34
C GLN A 273 -14.98 -28.76 28.70
N PRO A 274 -14.69 -30.01 28.28
CA PRO A 274 -15.74 -30.92 27.89
C PRO A 274 -16.48 -31.39 29.15
N GLY A 275 -17.65 -30.79 29.43
CA GLY A 275 -18.67 -31.41 30.27
C GLY A 275 -19.21 -30.57 31.43
N SER A 276 -20.24 -29.79 31.14
CA SER A 276 -21.40 -29.70 32.03
C SER A 276 -22.67 -29.87 31.19
N ALA A 277 -22.79 -31.01 30.53
CA ALA A 277 -24.12 -31.51 30.18
C ALA A 277 -24.81 -31.81 31.51
N SER A 278 -25.82 -31.00 31.86
CA SER A 278 -26.74 -31.26 32.97
C SER A 278 -27.16 -32.72 32.96
N ARG A 279 -26.73 -33.47 33.97
CA ARG A 279 -27.37 -34.73 34.34
C ARG A 279 -28.49 -34.38 35.32
N ILE A 280 -29.72 -34.59 34.82
CA ILE A 280 -31.01 -34.84 35.50
C ILE A 280 -31.40 -33.84 36.58
#